data_AF-A0A1F6T9V5-F1
#
_entry.id   AF-A0A1F6T9V5-F1
#
_cell.length_a   1.000
_cell.length_b   1.000
_cell.length_c   1.000
_cell.angle_alpha   90.00
_cell.angle_beta   90.00
_cell.angle_gamma   90.00
#
_symmetry.space_group_name_H-M   'P 1'
#
loop_
_entity.id
_entity.type
_entity.pdbx_description
1 polymer ?
#
loop_
_entity_poly.entity_id
_entity_poly.type
_entity_poly.pdbx_seq_one_letter_code
_entity_poly.pdbx_strand_id
1 'polypeptide(L)' 'MMTKRNEILTQRIKRERRELNLAPWQFAPSEVDAGKCPYPVHSVGGDSWAEARAMREEILLRDPHYFG' A
#
# COMPACT_ATOMS: atom_id res chain seq x y z
N MET A 1 -6.49 -22.12 -5.97
CA MET A 1 -5.28 -22.28 -5.15
C MET A 1 -4.64 -20.90 -4.99
N MET A 2 -4.48 -20.43 -3.76
CA MET A 2 -3.80 -19.16 -3.48
C MET A 2 -2.29 -19.40 -3.52
N THR A 3 -1.54 -18.54 -4.20
CA THR A 3 -0.08 -18.70 -4.28
C THR A 3 0.58 -18.19 -3.00
N LYS A 4 1.72 -18.77 -2.62
CA LYS A 4 2.52 -18.30 -1.47
C LYS A 4 2.83 -16.79 -1.52
N ARG A 5 2.99 -16.24 -2.72
CA ARG A 5 3.20 -14.80 -2.96
C ARG A 5 1.97 -13.97 -2.56
N ASN A 6 0.77 -14.45 -2.87
CA ASN A 6 -0.48 -13.77 -2.48
C ASN A 6 -0.71 -13.81 -0.97
N GLU A 7 -0.31 -14.90 -0.29
CA GLU A 7 -0.38 -15.00 1.16
C GLU A 7 0.56 -13.99 1.84
N ILE A 8 1.81 -13.88 1.39
CA ILE A 8 2.77 -12.90 1.91
C ILE A 8 2.24 -11.47 1.75
N LEU A 9 1.72 -11.14 0.56
CA LEU A 9 1.12 -9.83 0.30
C LEU A 9 -0.05 -9.56 1.24
N THR A 10 -0.95 -10.54 1.41
CA THR A 10 -2.12 -10.41 2.27
C THR A 10 -1.73 -10.17 3.73
N GLN A 11 -0.74 -10.90 4.24
CA GLN A 11 -0.24 -10.72 5.61
C GLN A 11 0.43 -9.36 5.79
N ARG A 12 1.19 -8.89 4.79
CA ARG A 12 1.83 -7.58 4.81
C ARG A 12 0.79 -6.46 4.86
N ILE A 13 -0.24 -6.50 4.01
CA ILE A 13 -1.34 -5.52 4.01
C ILE A 13 -2.07 -5.52 5.35
N LYS A 14 -2.38 -6.70 5.92
CA LYS A 14 -3.02 -6.80 7.25
C LYS A 14 -2.18 -6.15 8.34
N ARG A 15 -0.86 -6.37 8.31
CA ARG A 15 0.08 -5.75 9.25
C ARG A 15 0.11 -4.23 9.08
N GLU A 16 0.28 -3.75 7.86
CA GLU A 16 0.29 -2.31 7.54
C GLU A 16 -0.98 -1.61 8.01
N ARG A 17 -2.16 -2.18 7.72
CA ARG A 17 -3.44 -1.62 8.18
C ARG A 17 -3.51 -1.47 9.69
N ARG A 18 -2.96 -2.44 10.43
CA ARG A 18 -2.92 -2.41 11.90
C ARG A 18 -1.89 -1.41 12.44
N GLU A 19 -0.68 -1.42 11.91
CA GLU A 19 0.44 -0.60 12.39
C GLU A 19 0.27 0.88 12.04
N LEU A 20 -0.27 1.16 10.86
CA LEU A 20 -0.52 2.53 10.36
C LEU A 20 -1.93 3.03 10.70
N ASN A 21 -2.73 2.22 11.40
CA ASN A 21 -4.12 2.53 11.78
C ASN A 21 -4.97 3.07 10.60
N LEU A 22 -4.90 2.38 9.46
CA LEU A 22 -5.54 2.82 8.22
C LEU A 22 -7.06 2.64 8.30
N ALA A 23 -7.78 3.63 7.78
CA ALA A 23 -9.22 3.52 7.62
C ALA A 23 -9.59 2.41 6.61
N PRO A 24 -10.82 1.86 6.68
CA PRO A 24 -11.25 0.79 5.77
C PRO A 24 -11.15 1.15 4.28
N TRP A 25 -11.33 2.43 3.94
CA TRP A 25 -11.25 2.95 2.57
C TRP A 25 -9.84 3.35 2.14
N GLN A 26 -8.87 3.38 3.06
CA GLN A 26 -7.50 3.73 2.71
C GLN A 26 -6.75 2.52 2.14
N PHE A 27 -5.89 2.77 1.15
CA PHE A 27 -4.90 1.83 0.64
C PHE A 27 -3.75 1.69 1.63
N ALA A 28 -3.29 0.46 1.82
CA ALA A 28 -2.01 0.20 2.46
C ALA A 28 -0.85 0.40 1.47
N PRO A 29 0.37 0.73 1.93
CA PRO A 29 1.53 0.94 1.06
C PRO A 29 1.85 -0.25 0.15
N SER A 30 1.55 -1.49 0.59
CA SER A 30 1.72 -2.69 -0.23
C SER A 30 0.65 -2.89 -1.29
N GLU A 31 -0.48 -2.19 -1.22
CA GLU A 31 -1.56 -2.27 -2.21
C GLU A 31 -1.26 -1.41 -3.45
N VAL A 32 -0.39 -0.41 -3.30
CA VAL A 32 0.00 0.48 -4.40
C VAL A 32 1.36 0.09 -4.97
N ASP A 33 1.51 0.22 -6.29
CA ASP A 33 2.78 0.08 -6.98
C ASP A 33 3.38 1.46 -7.33
N ALA A 34 4.57 1.47 -7.94
CA ALA A 34 5.25 2.70 -8.36
C ALA A 34 4.64 3.33 -9.63
N GLY A 35 3.62 2.71 -10.22
CA GLY A 35 2.95 3.10 -11.46
C GLY A 35 1.96 4.25 -11.30
N LYS A 36 1.14 4.47 -12.32
CA LYS A 36 0.16 5.58 -12.34
C LYS A 36 -1.07 5.22 -11.50
N CYS A 37 -1.58 6.18 -10.74
CA CYS A 37 -2.84 6.03 -10.00
C CYS A 37 -4.00 5.70 -10.95
N PRO A 38 -4.77 4.62 -10.70
CA PRO A 38 -5.91 4.24 -11.53
C PRO A 38 -7.19 5.03 -11.22
N TYR A 39 -7.19 5.83 -10.14
CA TYR A 39 -8.35 6.61 -9.69
C TYR A 39 -8.28 8.06 -10.21
N PRO A 40 -9.43 8.73 -10.40
CA PRO A 40 -9.46 10.16 -10.71
C PRO A 40 -8.80 11.00 -9.61
N VAL A 41 -8.15 12.09 -10.02
CA VAL A 41 -7.61 13.10 -9.10
C VAL A 41 -8.75 13.71 -8.28
N HIS A 42 -8.52 13.97 -6.99
CA HIS A 42 -9.52 14.48 -6.02
C HIS A 42 -10.71 13.55 -5.75
N SER A 43 -10.61 12.27 -6.14
CA SER A 43 -11.51 11.24 -5.61
C SER A 43 -10.93 10.67 -4.32
N VAL A 44 -11.79 10.15 -3.43
CA VAL A 44 -11.35 9.49 -2.18
C VAL A 44 -10.31 8.39 -2.47
N GLY A 45 -10.49 7.62 -3.55
CA GLY A 45 -9.53 6.60 -3.98
C GLY A 45 -8.22 7.20 -4.52
N GLY A 46 -8.29 8.31 -5.23
CA GLY A 46 -7.11 9.02 -5.73
C GLY A 46 -6.27 9.62 -4.61
N ASP A 47 -6.91 10.28 -3.66
CA ASP A 47 -6.25 10.89 -2.50
C ASP A 47 -5.62 9.80 -1.63
N SER A 48 -6.35 8.72 -1.34
CA SER A 48 -5.79 7.60 -0.59
C SER A 48 -4.65 6.89 -1.32
N TRP A 49 -4.72 6.74 -2.65
CA TRP A 49 -3.62 6.16 -3.43
C TRP A 49 -2.37 7.04 -3.35
N ALA A 50 -2.55 8.37 -3.43
CA ALA A 50 -1.45 9.32 -3.32
C ALA A 50 -0.78 9.26 -1.94
N GLU A 51 -1.56 9.21 -0.86
CA GLU A 51 -1.07 9.02 0.50
C GLU A 51 -0.30 7.70 0.66
N ALA A 52 -0.88 6.58 0.23
CA ALA A 52 -0.26 5.26 0.32
C ALA A 52 1.05 5.20 -0.49
N ARG A 53 1.12 5.89 -1.62
CA ARG A 53 2.33 6.01 -2.43
C ARG A 53 3.41 6.81 -1.71
N ALA A 54 3.07 7.95 -1.11
CA ALA A 54 4.02 8.73 -0.32
C ALA A 54 4.58 7.89 0.85
N MET A 55 3.72 7.17 1.58
CA MET A 55 4.15 6.26 2.64
C MET A 55 5.06 5.14 2.11
N ARG A 56 4.75 4.58 0.93
CA ARG A 56 5.59 3.56 0.29
C ARG A 56 6.99 4.09 -0.01
N GLU A 57 7.08 5.32 -0.54
CA GLU A 57 8.35 5.99 -0.84
C GLU A 57 9.17 6.21 0.45
N GLU A 58 8.53 6.67 1.54
CA GLU A 58 9.18 6.82 2.85
C GLU A 58 9.68 5.48 3.42
N ILE A 59 8.88 4.40 3.30
CA ILE A 59 9.28 3.07 3.73
C ILE A 59 10.50 2.59 2.95
N LEU A 60 10.52 2.78 1.62
CA LEU A 60 11.66 2.39 0.78
C LEU A 60 12.93 3.19 1.09
N LEU A 61 12.80 4.46 1.47
CA LEU A 61 13.94 5.28 1.89
C LEU A 61 14.57 4.74 3.19
N ARG A 62 13.74 4.22 4.11
CA ARG A 62 14.21 3.62 5.37
C ARG A 62 14.69 2.17 5.20
N ASP A 63 13.97 1.39 4.42
CA ASP A 63 14.20 -0.04 4.17
C ASP A 63 13.93 -0.36 2.69
N PRO A 64 14.98 -0.32 1.84
CA PRO A 64 14.86 -0.60 0.41
C PRO A 64 14.35 -2.00 0.07
N HIS A 65 14.42 -2.95 1.01
CA HIS A 65 14.04 -4.34 0.79
C HIS A 65 12.65 -4.69 1.33
N TYR A 66 11.95 -3.74 1.97
CA TYR A 66 10.67 -3.98 2.64
C TYR A 66 9.62 -4.66 1.74
N PHE A 67 9.59 -4.28 0.45
CA PHE A 67 8.60 -4.78 -0.49
C PHE A 67 9.03 -5.99 -1.33
N GLY A 68 10.30 -6.41 -1.20
CA GLY A 68 10.87 -7.58 -1.86
C GLY A 68 10.23 -8.91 -1.47
#